data_AF-A0A9X4F1F2-F1
#
_entry.id   AF-A0A9X4F1F2-F1
#
_cell.length_a   1.000
_cell.length_b   1.000
_cell.length_c   1.000
_cell.angle_alpha   90.00
_cell.angle_beta   90.00
_cell.angle_gamma   90.00
#
_symmetry.space_group_name_H-M   'P 1'
#
loop_
_entity.id
_entity.type
_entity.pdbx_description
1 polymer ?
#
loop_
_entity_poly.entity_id
_entity_poly.type
_entity_poly.pdbx_seq_one_letter_code
_entity_poly.pdbx_strand_id
1 'polypeptide(L)'
;METKNCKFERWTEERKKGMLNYVAKSTLYLGILLIIGRIIGYLISGDIKFNGEFFSELSLNIAVIVIVGGFINSIIWYIKEFKYRNSL
;
A
#
# COMPACT_ATOMS: atom_id res chain seq x y z
N MET A 1 -16.97 1.09 -25.45
CA MET A 1 -16.18 2.34 -25.22
C MET A 1 -16.36 2.92 -23.80
N GLU A 2 -17.39 2.52 -23.04
CA GLU A 2 -17.72 3.09 -21.71
C GLU A 2 -16.69 2.86 -20.58
N THR A 3 -15.99 1.73 -20.54
CA THR A 3 -15.15 1.37 -19.38
C THR A 3 -13.85 2.17 -19.27
N LYS A 4 -13.39 2.80 -20.37
CA LYS A 4 -12.19 3.64 -20.38
C LYS A 4 -12.41 4.96 -19.65
N ASN A 5 -13.56 5.60 -19.83
CA ASN A 5 -13.87 6.90 -19.23
C ASN A 5 -13.97 6.81 -17.71
N CYS A 6 -14.65 5.78 -17.18
CA CYS A 6 -14.81 5.63 -15.74
C CYS A 6 -13.47 5.38 -15.01
N LYS A 7 -12.54 4.61 -15.60
CA LYS A 7 -11.17 4.46 -15.04
C LYS A 7 -10.37 5.77 -15.12
N PHE A 8 -10.60 6.56 -16.14
CA PHE A 8 -9.92 7.84 -16.37
C PHE A 8 -10.40 8.91 -15.38
N GLU A 9 -11.71 9.04 -15.18
CA GLU A 9 -12.31 9.94 -14.18
C GLU A 9 -11.84 9.60 -12.78
N ARG A 10 -11.85 8.30 -12.42
CA ARG A 10 -11.37 7.85 -11.11
C ARG A 10 -9.90 8.18 -10.87
N TRP A 11 -9.06 8.03 -11.89
CA TRP A 11 -7.64 8.42 -11.80
C TRP A 11 -7.47 9.93 -11.70
N THR A 12 -8.32 10.71 -12.37
CA THR A 12 -8.29 12.18 -12.33
C THR A 12 -8.68 12.71 -10.95
N GLU A 13 -9.67 12.10 -10.30
CA GLU A 13 -10.03 12.39 -8.90
C GLU A 13 -8.94 11.96 -7.91
N GLU A 14 -8.33 10.79 -8.09
CA GLU A 14 -7.20 10.33 -7.27
C GLU A 14 -6.00 11.27 -7.41
N ARG A 15 -5.71 11.77 -8.62
CA ARG A 15 -4.63 12.74 -8.88
C ARG A 15 -4.84 14.07 -8.17
N LYS A 16 -6.08 14.55 -8.11
CA LYS A 16 -6.46 15.79 -7.38
C LYS A 16 -6.14 15.71 -5.88
N LYS A 17 -6.15 14.52 -5.30
CA LYS A 17 -5.81 14.28 -3.89
C LYS A 17 -4.31 14.20 -3.64
N GLY A 18 -3.50 14.12 -4.70
CA GLY A 18 -2.04 14.12 -4.64
C GLY A 18 -1.42 12.75 -4.37
N MET A 19 -0.19 12.59 -4.85
CA MET A 19 0.61 11.37 -4.75
C MET A 19 0.79 10.90 -3.29
N LEU A 20 0.99 11.83 -2.35
CA LEU A 20 1.15 11.50 -0.93
C LEU A 20 -0.09 10.83 -0.33
N ASN A 21 -1.29 11.27 -0.71
CA ASN A 21 -2.54 10.70 -0.18
C ASN A 21 -2.79 9.29 -0.76
N TYR A 22 -2.40 9.07 -2.02
CA TYR A 22 -2.43 7.73 -2.63
C TYR A 22 -1.46 6.77 -1.96
N VAL A 23 -0.20 7.21 -1.80
CA VAL A 23 0.83 6.42 -1.12
C VAL A 23 0.43 6.13 0.31
N ALA A 24 -0.04 7.14 1.08
CA ALA A 24 -0.48 6.99 2.46
C ALA A 24 -1.64 6.01 2.63
N LYS A 25 -2.66 6.07 1.77
CA LYS A 25 -3.76 5.09 1.81
C LYS A 25 -3.26 3.68 1.52
N SER A 26 -2.40 3.53 0.53
CA SER A 26 -1.89 2.21 0.16
C SER A 26 -0.98 1.62 1.25
N THR A 27 -0.10 2.42 1.85
CA THR A 27 0.73 1.97 2.96
C THR A 27 -0.09 1.67 4.22
N LEU A 28 -1.16 2.42 4.50
CA LEU A 28 -2.09 2.08 5.59
C LEU A 28 -2.77 0.72 5.35
N TYR A 29 -3.26 0.46 4.14
CA TYR A 29 -3.85 -0.83 3.80
C TYR A 29 -2.87 -1.99 3.95
N LEU A 30 -1.63 -1.82 3.48
CA LEU A 30 -0.58 -2.83 3.64
C LEU A 30 -0.22 -3.04 5.11
N GLY A 31 -0.12 -1.96 5.90
CA GLY A 31 0.11 -2.03 7.34
C GLY A 31 -0.95 -2.85 8.07
N ILE A 32 -2.24 -2.59 7.79
CA ILE A 32 -3.35 -3.34 8.38
C ILE A 32 -3.31 -4.81 7.94
N LEU A 33 -3.07 -5.06 6.65
CA LEU A 33 -3.00 -6.43 6.12
C LEU A 33 -1.88 -7.25 6.78
N LEU A 34 -0.73 -6.63 7.05
CA LEU A 34 0.38 -7.28 7.74
C LEU A 34 0.06 -7.59 9.19
N ILE A 35 -0.56 -6.65 9.91
CA ILE A 35 -0.96 -6.87 11.30
C ILE A 35 -1.90 -8.07 11.35
N ILE A 36 -2.89 -8.13 10.46
CA ILE A 36 -3.82 -9.26 10.36
C ILE A 36 -3.09 -10.56 10.00
N GLY A 37 -2.25 -10.55 8.95
CA GLY A 37 -1.52 -11.74 8.51
C GLY A 37 -0.58 -12.27 9.59
N ARG A 38 0.06 -11.38 10.35
CA ARG A 38 0.93 -11.73 11.48
C ARG A 38 0.10 -12.31 12.62
N ILE A 39 -1.04 -11.70 12.99
CA ILE A 39 -1.95 -12.25 14.01
C ILE A 39 -2.42 -13.65 13.62
N ILE A 40 -2.81 -13.86 12.36
CA ILE A 40 -3.22 -15.18 11.85
C ILE A 40 -2.07 -16.18 11.94
N GLY A 41 -0.87 -15.83 11.47
CA GLY A 41 0.31 -16.70 11.59
C GLY A 41 0.66 -17.03 13.04
N TYR A 42 0.44 -16.07 13.95
CA TYR A 42 0.63 -16.24 15.39
C TYR A 42 -0.39 -17.19 16.01
N LEU A 43 -1.67 -17.07 15.62
CA LEU A 43 -2.75 -17.98 16.06
C LEU A 43 -2.51 -19.42 15.59
N ILE A 44 -1.97 -19.60 14.38
CA ILE A 44 -1.66 -20.93 13.82
C ILE A 44 -0.45 -21.56 14.50
N SER A 45 0.57 -20.76 14.83
CA SER A 45 1.84 -21.28 15.38
C SER A 45 1.74 -21.69 16.85
N GLY A 46 0.67 -21.31 17.56
CA GLY A 46 0.46 -21.67 18.97
C GLY A 46 1.42 -21.03 19.98
N ASP A 47 2.43 -20.29 19.50
CA ASP A 47 3.38 -19.54 20.30
C ASP A 47 2.76 -18.24 20.82
N ILE A 48 1.98 -18.33 21.89
CA ILE A 48 1.36 -17.17 22.56
C ILE A 48 2.41 -16.49 23.44
N LYS A 49 3.37 -15.78 22.84
CA LYS A 49 4.28 -14.88 23.58
C LYS A 49 4.35 -13.52 22.91
N PHE A 50 3.28 -12.72 23.08
CA PHE A 50 3.28 -11.28 22.78
C PHE A 50 4.34 -10.57 23.64
N ASN A 51 5.59 -10.65 23.20
CA ASN A 51 6.75 -10.14 23.91
C ASN A 51 7.43 -9.04 23.09
N GLY A 52 8.42 -8.35 23.66
CA GLY A 52 9.10 -7.22 23.00
C GLY A 52 9.67 -7.56 21.62
N GLU A 53 10.16 -8.78 21.41
CA GLU A 53 10.69 -9.26 20.13
C GLU A 53 9.64 -9.28 19.01
N PHE A 54 8.38 -9.64 19.34
CA PHE A 54 7.28 -9.63 18.39
C PHE A 54 7.02 -8.22 17.86
N PHE A 55 6.96 -7.23 18.75
CA PHE A 55 6.76 -5.83 18.37
C PHE A 55 7.96 -5.26 17.63
N SER A 56 9.19 -5.66 18.00
CA SER A 56 10.41 -5.24 17.31
C SER A 56 10.44 -5.76 15.86
N GLU A 57 10.16 -7.04 15.63
CA GLU A 57 10.08 -7.59 14.27
C GLU A 57 8.93 -6.99 13.46
N LEU A 58 7.78 -6.75 14.09
CA LEU A 58 6.62 -6.17 13.42
C LEU A 58 6.91 -4.73 12.97
N SER A 59 7.55 -3.93 13.81
CA SER A 59 7.96 -2.56 13.47
C SER A 59 9.00 -2.52 12.34
N LEU A 60 9.97 -3.44 12.34
CA LEU A 60 10.93 -3.60 11.23
C LEU A 60 10.23 -3.97 9.92
N ASN A 61 9.31 -4.93 9.95
CA ASN A 61 8.55 -5.34 8.77
C ASN A 61 7.67 -4.20 8.23
N ILE A 62 7.02 -3.44 9.12
CA ILE A 62 6.26 -2.23 8.74
C ILE A 62 7.20 -1.21 8.10
N ALA A 63 8.37 -0.96 8.68
CA ALA A 63 9.33 0.01 8.14
C ALA A 63 9.78 -0.37 6.73
N VAL A 64 10.15 -1.64 6.52
CA VAL A 64 10.52 -2.16 5.19
C VAL A 64 9.37 -1.98 4.19
N ILE A 65 8.14 -2.26 4.58
CA ILE A 65 6.99 -2.19 3.67
C ILE A 65 6.55 -0.75 3.40
N VAL A 66 6.69 0.16 4.36
CA VAL A 66 6.48 1.59 4.11
C VAL A 66 7.52 2.13 3.13
N ILE A 67 8.78 1.74 3.28
CA ILE A 67 9.86 2.16 2.38
C ILE A 67 9.65 1.55 0.99
N VAL A 68 9.62 0.22 0.89
CA VAL A 68 9.51 -0.51 -0.38
C VAL A 68 8.15 -0.23 -1.05
N GLY A 69 7.06 -0.28 -0.28
CA GLY A 69 5.72 0.03 -0.77
C GLY A 69 5.58 1.50 -1.18
N GLY A 70 6.23 2.43 -0.48
CA GLY A 70 6.33 3.83 -0.88
C GLY A 70 7.03 3.99 -2.23
N PHE A 71 8.18 3.34 -2.42
CA PHE A 71 8.91 3.35 -3.70
C PHE A 71 8.10 2.71 -4.84
N ILE A 72 7.56 1.52 -4.64
CA ILE A 72 6.76 0.81 -5.65
C ILE A 72 5.51 1.63 -6.02
N ASN A 73 4.77 2.13 -5.04
CA ASN A 73 3.58 2.95 -5.31
C ASN A 73 3.93 4.25 -6.02
N SER A 74 5.08 4.84 -5.72
CA SER A 74 5.58 6.01 -6.45
C SER A 74 5.87 5.68 -7.90
N ILE A 75 6.53 4.56 -8.18
CA ILE A 75 6.81 4.08 -9.54
C ILE A 75 5.49 3.80 -10.29
N ILE A 76 4.53 3.11 -9.65
CA ILE A 76 3.21 2.84 -10.23
C ILE A 76 2.48 4.15 -10.55
N TRP A 77 2.58 5.15 -9.67
CA TRP A 77 2.02 6.48 -9.90
C TRP A 77 2.62 7.12 -11.15
N TYR A 78 3.95 7.16 -11.26
CA TYR A 78 4.64 7.68 -12.44
C TYR A 78 4.27 6.93 -13.73
N ILE A 79 4.16 5.61 -13.69
CA ILE A 79 3.76 4.80 -14.86
C ILE A 79 2.34 5.14 -15.30
N LYS A 80 1.38 5.22 -14.36
CA LYS A 80 0.00 5.62 -14.66
C LYS A 80 -0.05 7.04 -15.19
N GLU A 81 0.79 7.92 -14.65
CA GLU A 81 0.85 9.32 -15.06
C GLU A 81 1.41 9.50 -16.47
N PHE A 82 2.46 8.76 -16.80
CA PHE A 82 3.02 8.67 -18.15
C PHE A 82 2.01 8.12 -19.14
N LYS A 83 1.33 7.02 -18.78
CA LYS A 83 0.29 6.41 -19.62
C LYS A 83 -0.89 7.34 -19.86
N TYR A 84 -1.28 8.14 -18.86
CA TYR A 84 -2.32 9.16 -18.99
C TYR A 84 -1.90 10.28 -19.94
N ARG A 85 -0.67 10.81 -19.80
CA ARG A 85 -0.14 11.85 -20.71
C ARG A 85 0.01 11.35 -22.14
N ASN A 86 0.35 10.09 -22.33
CA ASN A 86 0.58 9.49 -23.64
C ASN A 86 -0.71 8.88 -24.26
N SER A 87 -1.83 8.84 -23.52
CA SER A 87 -3.15 8.47 -24.06
C SER A 87 -4.09 9.66 -24.25
N LEU A 88 -3.61 10.87 -23.95
CA LEU A 88 -4.15 12.16 -24.40
C LEU A 88 -3.55 12.48 -25.77
#